data_AF-A0A6L7XAT6-F1
#
_entry.id   AF-A0A6L7XAT6-F1
#
_cell.length_a   1.000
_cell.length_b   1.000
_cell.length_c   1.000
_cell.angle_alpha   90.00
_cell.angle_beta   90.00
_cell.angle_gamma   90.00
#
_symmetry.space_group_name_H-M   'P 1'
#
loop_
_entity.id
_entity.type
_entity.pdbx_description
1 polymer ?
#
loop_
_entity_poly.entity_id
_entity_poly.type
_entity_poly.pdbx_seq_one_letter_code
_entity_poly.pdbx_strand_id
1 'polypeptide(L)'
;MTSNDTITCWGNNYIGQADPPEGTYKSVTAGSWHTCAIASNDTITCWANPSGKTDAPEGTHKSVTAGTQHTCAITSNDTITCWGDNSYGQTDAPEGTHKSVTAGTDHTCAITSNDTITCWGDNS
;
A
#
# COMPACT_ATOMS: atom_id res chain seq x y z
N MET A 1 -4.07 -16.97 -1.01
CA MET A 1 -5.54 -16.86 -1.11
C MET A 1 -6.09 -18.27 -1.21
N THR A 2 -7.01 -18.65 -0.34
CA THR A 2 -7.75 -19.92 -0.43
C THR A 2 -9.00 -19.72 -1.29
N SER A 3 -9.74 -20.77 -1.63
CA SER A 3 -10.93 -20.72 -2.50
C SER A 3 -12.08 -19.81 -2.03
N ASN A 4 -11.95 -19.20 -0.84
CA ASN A 4 -12.95 -18.32 -0.23
C ASN A 4 -12.46 -16.85 -0.14
N ASP A 5 -11.44 -16.48 -0.92
CA ASP A 5 -10.85 -15.12 -0.97
C ASP A 5 -10.40 -14.58 0.39
N THR A 6 -10.07 -15.47 1.32
CA THR A 6 -9.52 -15.11 2.62
C THR A 6 -8.00 -15.01 2.57
N ILE A 7 -7.46 -14.12 3.40
CA ILE A 7 -6.03 -13.97 3.62
C ILE A 7 -5.58 -14.96 4.70
N THR A 8 -4.47 -15.64 4.45
CA THR A 8 -3.76 -16.43 5.45
C THR A 8 -2.36 -15.86 5.55
N CYS A 9 -1.97 -15.43 6.74
CA CYS A 9 -0.65 -14.85 7.00
C CYS A 9 0.19 -15.82 7.84
N TRP A 10 1.51 -15.71 7.72
CA TRP A 10 2.48 -16.46 8.52
C TRP A 10 3.74 -15.62 8.72
N GLY A 11 4.53 -15.93 9.76
CA GLY A 11 5.78 -15.25 10.07
C GLY A 11 5.72 -14.41 11.35
N ASN A 12 6.43 -13.28 11.35
CA ASN A 12 6.48 -12.38 12.50
C ASN A 12 5.09 -11.81 12.82
N ASN A 13 4.70 -11.82 14.10
CA ASN A 13 3.40 -11.32 14.52
C ASN A 13 3.44 -10.56 15.86
N TYR A 14 4.52 -9.84 16.15
CA TYR A 14 4.66 -9.16 17.45
C TYR A 14 3.63 -8.05 17.69
N ILE A 15 3.06 -7.50 16.62
CA ILE A 15 2.10 -6.40 16.67
C ILE A 15 0.82 -6.70 15.87
N GLY A 16 0.54 -7.97 15.60
CA GLY A 16 -0.66 -8.39 14.85
C GLY A 16 -0.52 -8.30 13.32
N GLN A 17 0.68 -8.12 12.76
CA GLN A 17 0.84 -8.00 11.30
C GLN A 17 0.51 -9.28 10.51
N ALA A 18 0.44 -10.44 11.18
CA ALA A 18 -0.02 -11.70 10.64
C ALA A 18 -1.45 -12.08 11.09
N ASP A 19 -2.20 -11.16 11.71
CA ASP A 19 -3.60 -11.34 12.10
C ASP A 19 -4.53 -10.55 11.16
N PRO A 20 -4.86 -11.09 9.96
CA PRO A 20 -5.71 -10.38 9.01
C PRO A 20 -7.12 -10.19 9.56
N PRO A 21 -7.74 -9.01 9.36
CA PRO A 21 -9.16 -8.81 9.67
C PRO A 21 -10.06 -9.79 8.89
N GLU A 22 -11.24 -10.08 9.44
CA GLU A 22 -12.24 -10.86 8.71
C GLU A 22 -12.72 -10.11 7.47
N GLY A 23 -12.78 -10.81 6.34
CA GLY A 23 -13.18 -10.22 5.07
C GLY A 23 -12.81 -11.07 3.87
N THR A 24 -13.14 -10.56 2.69
CA THR A 24 -12.71 -11.12 1.40
C THR A 24 -11.86 -10.09 0.67
N TYR A 25 -10.78 -10.56 0.05
CA TYR A 25 -9.72 -9.70 -0.45
C TYR A 25 -9.24 -10.15 -1.84
N LYS A 26 -8.95 -9.17 -2.70
CA LYS A 26 -8.42 -9.37 -4.05
C LYS A 26 -6.89 -9.40 -4.07
N SER A 27 -6.25 -8.69 -3.15
CA SER A 27 -4.80 -8.59 -3.06
C SER A 27 -4.35 -8.20 -1.65
N VAL A 28 -3.09 -8.49 -1.34
CA VAL A 28 -2.45 -8.18 -0.06
C VAL A 28 -1.00 -7.74 -0.30
N THR A 29 -0.52 -6.80 0.49
CA THR A 29 0.86 -6.32 0.53
C THR A 29 1.31 -6.25 1.99
N ALA A 30 2.57 -6.60 2.25
CA ALA A 30 3.16 -6.56 3.58
C ALA A 30 4.34 -5.58 3.58
N GLY A 31 4.27 -4.59 4.46
CA GLY A 31 5.38 -3.71 4.82
C GLY A 31 6.13 -4.24 6.04
N SER A 32 7.09 -3.47 6.53
CA SER A 32 7.88 -3.86 7.71
C SER A 32 7.06 -3.86 9.01
N TRP A 33 6.08 -2.95 9.12
CA TRP A 33 5.34 -2.71 10.36
C TRP A 33 3.82 -2.84 10.22
N HIS A 34 3.31 -3.06 9.02
CA HIS A 34 1.89 -3.13 8.74
C HIS A 34 1.63 -3.97 7.50
N THR A 35 0.41 -4.47 7.39
CA THR A 35 -0.08 -5.20 6.23
C THR A 35 -1.32 -4.49 5.71
N CYS A 36 -1.46 -4.40 4.39
CA CYS A 36 -2.62 -3.80 3.74
C CYS A 36 -3.18 -4.73 2.68
N ALA A 37 -4.47 -4.65 2.42
CA ALA A 37 -5.15 -5.47 1.43
C ALA A 37 -6.24 -4.67 0.71
N ILE A 38 -6.49 -5.02 -0.55
CA ILE A 38 -7.67 -4.55 -1.29
C ILE A 38 -8.79 -5.54 -1.05
N ALA A 39 -9.88 -5.08 -0.43
CA ALA A 39 -11.08 -5.87 -0.19
C ALA A 39 -11.87 -6.09 -1.50
N SER A 40 -12.81 -7.03 -1.49
CA SER A 40 -13.63 -7.36 -2.66
C SER A 40 -14.44 -6.18 -3.22
N ASN A 41 -14.71 -5.17 -2.40
CA ASN A 41 -15.38 -3.91 -2.77
C ASN A 41 -14.41 -2.81 -3.23
N ASP A 42 -13.16 -3.14 -3.53
CA ASP A 42 -12.10 -2.24 -3.99
C ASP A 42 -11.63 -1.19 -2.95
N THR A 43 -12.05 -1.31 -1.69
CA THR A 43 -11.54 -0.48 -0.59
C THR A 43 -10.26 -1.08 0.00
N ILE A 44 -9.45 -0.26 0.68
CA ILE A 44 -8.23 -0.71 1.34
C ILE A 44 -8.48 -0.94 2.82
N THR A 45 -7.99 -2.07 3.34
CA THR A 45 -7.93 -2.36 4.78
C THR A 45 -6.48 -2.58 5.17
N CYS A 46 -6.02 -1.87 6.18
CA CYS A 46 -4.67 -2.00 6.73
C CYS A 46 -4.72 -2.33 8.23
N TRP A 47 -3.75 -3.09 8.74
CA TRP A 47 -3.70 -3.53 10.13
C TRP A 47 -2.27 -3.58 10.69
N ALA A 48 -2.18 -3.88 12.00
CA ALA A 48 -0.99 -3.97 12.86
C ALA A 48 -0.54 -2.67 13.56
N ASN A 49 0.18 -1.76 12.89
CA ASN A 49 0.75 -0.58 13.55
C ASN A 49 -0.06 0.69 13.25
N PRO A 50 -0.84 1.23 14.20
CA PRO A 50 -1.73 2.37 13.97
C PRO A 50 -1.03 3.74 13.95
N SER A 51 0.19 3.84 13.41
CA SER A 51 0.93 5.10 13.29
C SER A 51 0.67 5.79 11.96
N GLY A 52 -0.60 6.05 11.63
CA GLY A 52 -1.03 6.68 10.37
C GLY A 52 -0.98 5.78 9.13
N LYS A 53 -0.09 4.77 9.10
CA LYS A 53 0.07 3.82 7.97
C LYS A 53 -1.13 2.91 7.76
N THR A 54 -1.99 2.78 8.76
CA THR A 54 -3.24 2.02 8.71
C THR A 54 -4.44 2.87 8.28
N ASP A 55 -4.28 4.18 8.19
CA ASP A 55 -5.38 5.12 7.91
C ASP A 55 -5.54 5.27 6.40
N ALA A 56 -5.95 4.17 5.77
CA ALA A 56 -6.11 4.12 4.33
C ALA A 56 -7.15 5.17 3.84
N PRO A 57 -6.88 5.91 2.77
CA PRO A 57 -7.83 6.85 2.19
C PRO A 57 -9.14 6.18 1.78
N GLU A 58 -10.24 6.92 1.90
CA GLU A 58 -11.53 6.49 1.38
C GLU A 58 -11.50 6.37 -0.16
N GLY A 59 -12.37 5.50 -0.69
CA GLY A 59 -12.55 5.31 -2.12
C GLY A 59 -12.07 3.95 -2.62
N THR A 60 -12.02 3.82 -3.94
CA THR A 60 -11.70 2.55 -4.62
C THR A 60 -10.31 2.59 -5.26
N HIS A 61 -9.63 1.45 -5.18
CA HIS A 61 -8.22 1.34 -5.51
C HIS A 61 -7.96 0.11 -6.37
N LYS A 62 -7.04 0.25 -7.33
CA LYS A 62 -6.63 -0.82 -8.26
C LYS A 62 -5.47 -1.64 -7.70
N SER A 63 -4.56 -1.00 -6.96
CA SER A 63 -3.39 -1.64 -6.36
C SER A 63 -2.94 -0.92 -5.10
N VAL A 64 -2.29 -1.65 -4.21
CA VAL A 64 -1.70 -1.12 -2.96
C VAL A 64 -0.31 -1.72 -2.76
N THR A 65 0.64 -0.92 -2.28
CA THR A 65 2.00 -1.33 -1.92
C THR A 65 2.36 -0.74 -0.56
N ALA A 66 2.98 -1.54 0.30
CA ALA A 66 3.48 -1.09 1.59
C ALA A 66 5.01 -1.05 1.59
N GLY A 67 5.57 0.07 2.07
CA GLY A 67 6.99 0.23 2.37
C GLY A 67 7.28 -0.08 3.84
N THR A 68 8.39 0.45 4.37
CA THR A 68 8.69 0.29 5.80
C THR A 68 7.78 1.14 6.66
N GLN A 69 7.60 2.41 6.31
CA GLN A 69 6.80 3.34 7.10
C GLN A 69 5.70 4.09 6.35
N HIS A 70 5.42 3.71 5.11
CA HIS A 70 4.38 4.32 4.30
C HIS A 70 3.66 3.28 3.46
N THR A 71 2.53 3.68 2.91
CA THR A 71 1.74 2.90 1.97
C THR A 71 1.39 3.80 0.80
N CYS A 72 1.37 3.23 -0.39
CA CYS A 72 0.88 3.91 -1.59
C CYS A 72 -0.14 3.03 -2.31
N ALA A 73 -1.09 3.66 -2.97
CA ALA A 73 -2.10 2.99 -3.77
C ALA A 73 -2.36 3.73 -5.07
N ILE A 74 -2.80 2.98 -6.08
CA ILE A 74 -3.34 3.54 -7.33
C ILE A 74 -4.86 3.56 -7.20
N THR A 75 -5.45 4.73 -7.34
CA THR A 75 -6.90 4.93 -7.28
C THR A 75 -7.59 4.40 -8.54
N SER A 76 -8.92 4.33 -8.53
CA SER A 76 -9.71 3.99 -9.72
C SER A 76 -9.45 4.93 -10.92
N ASN A 77 -9.01 6.16 -10.65
CA ASN A 77 -8.71 7.20 -11.65
C ASN A 77 -7.24 7.18 -12.10
N ASP A 78 -6.49 6.12 -11.78
CA ASP A 78 -5.08 5.94 -12.13
C ASP A 78 -4.12 6.95 -11.48
N THR A 79 -4.57 7.72 -10.49
CA THR A 79 -3.70 8.59 -9.69
C THR A 79 -3.10 7.84 -8.51
N ILE A 80 -1.99 8.32 -7.97
CA ILE A 80 -1.37 7.76 -6.76
C ILE A 80 -1.84 8.52 -5.53
N THR A 81 -2.11 7.80 -4.45
CA THR A 81 -2.25 8.38 -3.12
C THR A 81 -1.35 7.60 -2.16
N CYS A 82 -0.54 8.31 -1.38
CA CYS A 82 0.35 7.74 -0.38
C CYS A 82 0.05 8.32 1.00
N TRP A 83 0.28 7.53 2.04
CA TRP A 83 0.05 7.91 3.43
C TRP A 83 1.02 7.20 4.39
N GLY A 84 1.13 7.71 5.61
CA GLY A 84 2.10 7.24 6.62
C GLY A 84 3.23 8.23 6.86
N ASP A 85 4.44 7.74 7.11
CA ASP A 85 5.63 8.57 7.31
C ASP A 85 6.01 9.28 6.01
N ASN A 86 6.35 10.56 6.13
CA ASN A 86 6.79 11.40 5.02
C ASN A 86 8.10 12.13 5.33
N SER A 87 8.96 11.56 6.17
CA SER A 87 10.19 12.21 6.63
C SER A 87 11.16 12.56 5.49
N TYR A 88 11.06 11.87 4.36
CA TYR A 88 11.88 12.06 3.15
C TYR A 88 11.06 12.48 1.92
N GLY A 89 9.77 12.81 2.09
CA GLY A 89 8.89 13.09 0.97
C GLY A 89 8.35 11.83 0.27
N GLN A 90 8.47 10.63 0.87
CA GLN A 90 8.06 9.37 0.25
C GLN A 90 6.54 9.22 0.03
N THR A 91 5.72 10.09 0.63
CA THR A 91 4.28 10.20 0.35
C THR A 91 3.92 11.30 -0.65
N ASP A 92 4.89 12.12 -1.07
CA ASP A 92 4.68 13.24 -2.00
C ASP A 92 4.67 12.75 -3.45
N ALA A 93 3.67 11.93 -3.78
CA ALA A 93 3.55 11.32 -5.09
C ALA A 93 3.41 12.39 -6.19
N PRO A 94 4.11 12.22 -7.33
CA PRO A 94 3.99 13.15 -8.46
C PRO A 94 2.58 13.11 -9.04
N GLU A 95 2.12 14.26 -9.54
CA GLU A 95 0.84 14.38 -10.22
C GLU A 95 0.80 13.56 -11.51
N GLY A 96 -0.40 13.17 -11.93
CA GLY A 96 -0.65 12.46 -13.17
C GLY A 96 -1.10 11.02 -12.95
N THR A 97 -1.13 10.25 -14.04
CA THR A 97 -1.64 8.87 -14.05
C THR A 97 -0.52 7.84 -14.15
N HIS A 98 -0.72 6.70 -13.50
CA HIS A 98 0.28 5.69 -13.23
C HIS A 98 -0.28 4.28 -13.44
N LYS A 99 0.56 3.38 -13.96
CA LYS A 99 0.22 1.98 -14.22
C LYS A 99 0.55 1.06 -13.05
N SER A 100 1.61 1.37 -12.32
CA SER A 100 2.07 0.59 -11.18
C SER A 100 2.88 1.45 -10.21
N VAL A 101 2.88 1.08 -8.94
CA VAL A 101 3.64 1.74 -7.87
C VAL A 101 4.28 0.68 -6.97
N THR A 102 5.49 0.94 -6.50
CA THR A 102 6.22 0.11 -5.53
C THR A 102 6.82 1.01 -4.45
N ALA A 103 6.79 0.55 -3.20
CA ALA A 103 7.36 1.25 -2.06
C ALA A 103 8.55 0.46 -1.48
N GLY A 104 9.66 1.15 -1.26
CA GLY A 104 10.84 0.65 -0.55
C GLY A 104 10.82 1.05 0.93
N THR A 105 12.01 1.17 1.53
CA THR A 105 12.12 1.61 2.93
C THR A 105 11.64 3.05 3.09
N ASP A 106 12.28 3.97 2.37
CA ASP A 106 12.06 5.43 2.47
C ASP A 106 11.92 6.09 1.08
N HIS A 107 11.72 5.30 0.03
CA HIS A 107 11.47 5.78 -1.33
C HIS A 107 10.30 5.04 -1.98
N THR A 108 9.73 5.64 -3.02
CA THR A 108 8.65 5.09 -3.82
C THR A 108 8.96 5.30 -5.29
N CYS A 109 8.66 4.31 -6.12
CA CYS A 109 8.80 4.40 -7.56
C CYS A 109 7.50 4.01 -8.26
N ALA A 110 7.22 4.61 -9.40
CA ALA A 110 6.05 4.32 -10.21
C ALA A 110 6.36 4.31 -11.70
N ILE A 111 5.57 3.53 -12.44
CA ILE A 111 5.51 3.57 -13.90
C ILE A 111 4.37 4.49 -14.28
N THR A 112 4.66 5.56 -15.03
CA THR A 112 3.67 6.51 -15.52
C THR A 112 2.84 5.89 -16.66
N SER A 113 1.72 6.52 -17.01
CA SER A 113 0.92 6.11 -18.17
C SER A 113 1.69 6.16 -19.50
N ASN A 114 2.77 6.95 -19.57
CA ASN A 114 3.65 7.10 -20.73
C ASN A 114 4.83 6.11 -20.71
N ASP A 115 4.79 5.06 -19.89
CA ASP A 115 5.83 4.03 -19.79
C ASP A 115 7.20 4.56 -19.33
N THR A 116 7.20 5.68 -18.59
CA THR A 116 8.41 6.21 -17.93
C THR A 116 8.42 5.85 -16.45
N ILE A 117 9.60 5.82 -15.84
CA ILE A 117 9.75 5.60 -14.40
C ILE A 117 9.97 6.95 -13.71
N THR A 118 9.29 7.15 -12.58
CA THR A 118 9.54 8.24 -11.65
C THR A 118 9.73 7.67 -10.25
N CYS A 119 10.69 8.21 -9.49
CA CYS A 119 10.95 7.83 -8.11
C CYS A 119 11.05 9.09 -7.25
N TRP A 120 10.59 8.99 -6.01
CA TRP A 120 10.58 10.08 -5.02
C TRP A 120 10.79 9.52 -3.60
N GLY A 121 11.12 10.40 -2.65
CA GLY A 121 11.55 10.02 -1.30
C GLY A 121 13.07 10.15 -1.13
N ASP A 122 13.65 9.29 -0.29
CA ASP A 122 15.10 9.27 -0.04
C ASP A 122 15.87 8.78 -1.28
N ASN A 123 16.97 9.48 -1.59
CA ASN A 123 17.80 9.26 -2.77
C ASN A 123 19.17 8.65 -2.41
N SER A 124 19.29 8.02 -1.24
CA SER A 124 20.56 7.48 -0.73
C SER A 124 20.87 6.05 -1.20
#